data_AF-A0AA90NVG0-F1
#
_entry.id   AF-A0AA90NVG0-F1
#
_cell.length_a   1.000
_cell.length_b   1.000
_cell.length_c   1.000
_cell.angle_alpha   90.00
_cell.angle_beta   90.00
_cell.angle_gamma   90.00
#
_symmetry.space_group_name_H-M   'P 1'
#
loop_
_entity.id
_entity.type
_entity.pdbx_description
1 polymer ?
#
loop_
_entity_poly.entity_id
_entity_poly.type
_entity_poly.pdbx_seq_one_letter_code
_entity_poly.pdbx_strand_id
1 'polypeptide(L)'
;MISLISEGFNSITDHRKNVDTRKISVHDASMFAFAMLHLKYPSLLSFDREKTEPTVRHNLKHLYHVKNRAPCDTSMREWLR
;
A
#
# COMPACT_ATOMS: atom_id res chain seq x y z
N MET A 1 -15.81 -6.04 4.04
CA MET A 1 -15.37 -4.66 4.35
C MET A 1 -14.07 -4.31 3.64
N ILE A 2 -12.96 -5.05 3.86
CA ILE A 2 -11.67 -4.75 3.18
C ILE A 2 -11.79 -4.86 1.66
N SER A 3 -12.52 -5.85 1.14
CA SER A 3 -12.80 -6.01 -0.29
C SER A 3 -13.51 -4.79 -0.90
N LEU A 4 -14.52 -4.25 -0.22
CA LEU A 4 -15.25 -3.05 -0.66
C LEU A 4 -14.33 -1.82 -0.78
N ILE A 5 -13.40 -1.67 0.17
CA ILE A 5 -12.40 -0.59 0.15
C ILE A 5 -11.43 -0.79 -1.03
N SER A 6 -10.98 -2.02 -1.26
CA SER A 6 -10.13 -2.37 -2.39
C SER A 6 -10.81 -2.07 -3.73
N GLU A 7 -12.08 -2.43 -3.89
CA GLU A 7 -12.89 -2.11 -5.07
C GLU A 7 -13.02 -0.60 -5.27
N GLY A 8 -13.30 0.14 -4.19
CA GLY A 8 -13.34 1.61 -4.21
C GLY A 8 -12.04 2.22 -4.70
N PHE A 9 -10.89 1.81 -4.14
CA PHE A 9 -9.59 2.30 -4.59
C PHE A 9 -9.21 1.84 -6.01
N ASN A 10 -9.70 0.69 -6.46
CA ASN A 10 -9.45 0.20 -7.81
C ASN A 10 -10.18 1.03 -8.88
N SER A 11 -11.25 1.75 -8.51
CA SER A 11 -11.95 2.68 -9.40
C SER A 11 -11.24 4.02 -9.61
N ILE A 12 -10.24 4.34 -8.78
CA ILE A 12 -9.52 5.60 -8.86
C ILE A 12 -8.56 5.57 -10.04
N THR A 13 -8.77 6.49 -10.98
CA THR A 13 -7.88 6.69 -12.12
C THR A 13 -6.57 7.34 -11.66
N ASP A 14 -5.45 6.78 -12.09
CA ASP A 14 -4.13 7.31 -11.77
C ASP A 14 -3.79 8.51 -12.68
N HIS A 15 -3.88 9.71 -12.13
CA HIS A 15 -3.61 10.97 -12.85
C HIS A 15 -2.15 11.43 -12.71
N ARG A 16 -1.26 10.63 -12.11
CA ARG A 16 0.15 11.00 -11.91
C ARG A 16 0.86 11.06 -13.27
N LYS A 17 1.40 12.24 -13.62
CA LYS A 17 2.15 12.47 -14.87
C LYS A 17 3.49 11.74 -14.91
N ASN A 18 4.09 11.51 -13.74
CA ASN A 18 5.29 10.70 -13.61
C ASN A 18 4.86 9.25 -13.38
N VAL A 19 5.06 8.40 -14.39
CA VAL A 19 5.05 6.95 -14.21
C VAL A 19 6.05 6.65 -13.11
N ASP A 20 5.54 6.26 -11.94
CA ASP A 20 6.37 5.88 -10.80
C ASP A 20 7.39 4.85 -11.30
N THR A 21 8.68 5.20 -11.25
CA THR A 21 9.78 4.31 -11.66
C THR A 21 9.72 2.96 -10.94
N ARG A 22 9.03 2.92 -9.79
CA ARG A 22 8.83 1.74 -8.95
C ARG A 22 7.60 0.91 -9.31
N LYS A 23 6.79 1.34 -10.28
CA LYS A 23 5.56 0.68 -10.79
C LYS A 23 4.51 0.38 -9.69
N ILE A 24 4.38 1.27 -8.71
CA ILE A 24 3.40 1.13 -7.63
C ILE A 24 2.09 1.78 -8.09
N SER A 25 1.00 1.01 -8.09
CA SER A 25 -0.33 1.52 -8.46
C SER A 25 -0.93 2.35 -7.32
N VAL A 26 -1.84 3.27 -7.66
CA VAL A 26 -2.66 4.00 -6.67
C VAL A 26 -3.39 3.03 -5.75
N HIS A 27 -3.94 1.96 -6.32
CA HIS A 27 -4.59 0.89 -5.57
C HIS A 27 -3.66 0.29 -4.50
N ASP A 28 -2.47 -0.15 -4.88
CA ASP A 28 -1.55 -0.82 -3.97
C ASP A 28 -1.02 0.12 -2.89
N ALA A 29 -0.72 1.37 -3.24
CA ALA A 29 -0.32 2.39 -2.27
C ALA A 29 -1.43 2.67 -1.25
N SER A 30 -2.68 2.78 -1.72
CA SER A 30 -3.85 3.04 -0.88
C SER A 30 -4.16 1.87 0.04
N MET A 31 -4.14 0.64 -0.49
CA MET A 31 -4.35 -0.56 0.32
C MET A 31 -3.24 -0.80 1.32
N PHE A 32 -1.99 -0.47 0.99
CA PHE A 32 -0.88 -0.54 1.93
C PHE A 32 -1.02 0.50 3.05
N ALA A 33 -1.41 1.75 2.72
CA ALA A 33 -1.69 2.77 3.72
C ALA A 33 -2.87 2.37 4.62
N PHE A 34 -3.92 1.80 4.04
CA PHE A 34 -5.04 1.25 4.80
C PHE A 34 -4.61 0.12 5.74
N ALA A 35 -3.78 -0.82 5.27
CA ALA A 35 -3.26 -1.90 6.11
C ALA A 35 -2.47 -1.36 7.31
N MET A 36 -1.63 -0.35 7.09
CA MET A 36 -0.86 0.30 8.15
C MET A 36 -1.78 0.91 9.23
N LEU A 37 -2.81 1.65 8.79
CA LEU A 37 -3.78 2.30 9.69
C LEU A 37 -4.65 1.27 10.43
N HIS A 38 -5.13 0.25 9.71
CA HIS A 38 -5.99 -0.80 10.27
C HIS A 38 -5.24 -1.66 11.31
N LEU A 39 -3.96 -1.94 11.07
CA LEU A 39 -3.07 -2.67 12.00
C LEU A 39 -2.47 -1.75 13.08
N LYS A 40 -2.82 -0.46 13.09
CA LYS A 40 -2.39 0.54 14.09
C LYS A 40 -0.87 0.66 14.23
N TYR A 41 -0.16 0.60 13.11
CA TYR A 41 1.29 0.84 13.13
C TYR A 41 1.61 2.29 13.52
N PRO A 42 2.61 2.51 14.38
CA PRO A 42 2.93 3.84 14.90
C PRO A 42 3.63 4.75 13.86
N SER A 43 4.23 4.15 12.82
CA SER A 43 4.90 4.90 11.76
C SER A 43 5.04 4.08 10.48
N LEU A 44 5.24 4.78 9.36
CA LEU A 44 5.58 4.17 8.09
C LEU A 44 6.88 3.36 8.14
N LEU A 45 7.89 3.87 8.85
CA LEU A 45 9.17 3.18 9.02
C LEU A 45 9.02 1.88 9.82
N SER A 46 8.18 1.86 10.86
CA SER A 46 7.89 0.65 11.63
C SER A 46 7.24 -0.41 10.75
N PHE A 47 6.25 0.00 9.95
CA PHE A 47 5.58 -0.92 9.02
C PHE A 47 6.49 -1.39 7.89
N ASP A 48 7.38 -0.52 7.41
CA ASP A 48 8.35 -0.85 6.35
C ASP A 48 9.36 -1.92 6.78
N ARG A 49 9.69 -1.97 8.08
CA ARG A 49 10.55 -3.03 8.66
C ARG A 49 9.79 -4.35 8.78
N GLU A 50 8.53 -4.31 9.18
CA GLU A 50 7.74 -5.52 9.41
C GLU A 50 7.11 -6.09 8.13
N LYS A 51 6.99 -5.32 7.05
CA LYS A 51 6.37 -5.81 5.80
C LYS A 51 7.13 -7.00 5.18
N THR A 52 8.39 -7.21 5.54
CA THR A 52 9.20 -8.36 5.10
C THR A 52 8.90 -9.63 5.89
N GLU A 53 8.29 -9.50 7.07
CA GLU A 53 7.86 -10.65 7.87
C GLU A 53 6.89 -11.51 7.06
N PRO A 54 7.09 -12.84 7.02
CA PRO A 54 6.30 -13.73 6.17
C PRO A 54 4.79 -13.57 6.35
N THR A 55 4.34 -13.43 7.59
CA THR A 55 2.92 -13.27 7.95
C THR A 55 2.36 -11.94 7.46
N VAL A 56 3.08 -10.83 7.67
CA VAL A 56 2.64 -9.49 7.23
C VAL A 56 2.60 -9.43 5.71
N ARG A 57 3.62 -9.97 5.03
CA ARG A 57 3.66 -10.06 3.57
C ARG A 57 2.51 -10.90 3.01
N HIS A 58 2.20 -12.02 3.64
CA HIS A 58 1.06 -12.86 3.27
C HIS A 58 -0.25 -12.08 3.42
N ASN A 59 -0.45 -11.40 4.55
CA ASN A 59 -1.64 -10.59 4.81
C ASN A 59 -1.78 -9.44 3.82
N LEU A 60 -0.70 -8.73 3.50
CA LEU A 60 -0.70 -7.67 2.51
C LEU A 60 -1.21 -8.15 1.15
N LYS A 61 -0.76 -9.32 0.71
CA LYS A 61 -1.17 -9.88 -0.58
C LYS A 61 -2.60 -10.42 -0.57
N HIS A 62 -2.97 -11.19 0.46
CA HIS A 62 -4.21 -11.96 0.48
C HIS A 62 -5.38 -11.25 1.16
N LEU A 63 -5.14 -10.54 2.26
CA LEU A 63 -6.19 -9.82 2.99
C LEU A 63 -6.36 -8.38 2.47
N TYR A 64 -5.25 -7.68 2.22
CA TYR A 64 -5.27 -6.27 1.80
C TYR A 64 -5.14 -6.09 0.29
N HIS A 65 -5.11 -7.17 -0.49
CA HIS A 65 -5.11 -7.11 -1.95
C HIS A 65 -3.97 -6.26 -2.55
N VAL A 66 -2.82 -6.13 -1.89
CA VAL A 66 -1.63 -5.48 -2.49
C VAL A 66 -1.05 -6.43 -3.53
N LYS A 67 -1.30 -6.15 -4.81
CA LYS A 67 -1.10 -7.12 -5.91
C LYS A 67 0.32 -7.09 -6.47
N ASN A 68 0.84 -5.90 -6.74
CA ASN A 68 2.12 -5.73 -7.43
C ASN A 68 3.24 -5.53 -6.44
N ARG A 69 3.19 -4.42 -5.68
CA ARG A 69 4.32 -4.03 -4.84
C ARG A 69 3.89 -3.16 -3.67
N ALA A 70 4.29 -3.57 -2.47
CA ALA A 70 4.21 -2.73 -1.29
C ALA A 70 5.23 -1.57 -1.37
N PRO A 71 4.82 -0.30 -1.21
CA PRO A 71 5.73 0.83 -1.13
C PRO A 71 6.71 0.70 0.05
N CYS A 72 7.85 1.40 -0.01
CA CYS A 72 8.67 1.69 1.18
C CYS A 72 8.33 3.06 1.76
N ASP A 73 8.81 3.36 2.97
CA ASP A 73 8.56 4.65 3.63
C ASP A 73 8.88 5.84 2.71
N THR A 74 10.07 5.85 2.09
CA THR A 74 10.46 6.90 1.14
C THR A 74 9.51 7.00 -0.04
N SER A 75 9.12 5.86 -0.62
CA SER A 75 8.21 5.84 -1.77
C SER A 75 6.84 6.39 -1.40
N MET A 76 6.32 6.05 -0.22
CA MET A 76 5.03 6.57 0.20
C MET A 76 5.10 8.06 0.50
N ARG A 77 6.18 8.56 1.11
CA ARG A 77 6.34 9.99 1.38
C ARG A 77 6.45 10.82 0.10
N GLU A 78 7.14 10.31 -0.90
CA GLU A 78 7.18 10.95 -2.23
C GLU A 78 5.82 10.93 -2.93
N TRP A 79 5.01 9.90 -2.66
CA TRP A 79 3.64 9.80 -3.16
C TRP A 79 2.71 10.88 -2.60
N LEU A 80 3.01 11.39 -1.41
CA LEU A 80 2.21 12.41 -0.69
C LEU A 80 2.66 13.85 -0.98
N ARG A 81 3.77 14.05 -1.69
CA ARG A 81 4.32 15.36 -2.03
C ARG A 81 3.81 15.84 -3.38
#